data_AF-E5WZK2-F1
#
_entry.id   AF-E5WZK2-F1
#
_cell.length_a   1.000
_cell.length_b   1.000
_cell.length_c   1.000
_cell.angle_alpha   90.00
_cell.angle_beta   90.00
_cell.angle_gamma   90.00
#
_symmetry.space_group_name_H-M   'P 1'
#
loop_
_entity.id
_entity.type
_entity.pdbx_description
1 polymer ?
#
loop_
_entity_poly.entity_id
_entity_poly.type
_entity_poly.pdbx_seq_one_letter_code
_entity_poly.pdbx_strand_id
1 'polypeptide(L)'
;MAHHSCTCCCAHDNAQTKNMPEKAGFFKEYWRILLSSVILFSGIALSMANTEFFKNGTVTFVWYSLAYLPVGLPVLKEAWESILQKDIFSEFTLMSVATLGAFYIREYPEGVAVMLFYSLGELFQNKAVSRAKRNIGALLDVRPETATVIRDNAAVTEAPRNVQVGEIIEVKTGERIPLDGKMLGEAASFNTSALTGESVPRTIRKGEEVLAGMIATDKVVRVEVTKPFEKSALSRILELVQNASERKAPAELFIRKFARIYTPIVTGLALLIVLLPFLYSLMNAQFIFVFNDWLYRALVFLVISCPCALVVSIPLGYFGGIGAASRLGILFKGGNYLDAITGINTVVFDKTGTLTQGTFGGAVLPYAPRHIRRKTGTNHRFHRT
;
A
#
# COMPACT_ATOMS: atom_id res chain seq x y z
N MET A 1 -15.16 7.81 33.88
CA MET A 1 -14.00 6.90 33.87
C MET A 1 -14.39 5.67 33.06
N ALA A 2 -14.02 5.62 31.79
CA ALA A 2 -14.36 4.51 30.90
C ALA A 2 -13.16 4.23 30.00
N HIS A 3 -12.58 3.04 30.16
CA HIS A 3 -11.51 2.50 29.35
C HIS A 3 -12.04 2.21 27.94
N HIS A 4 -11.56 2.93 26.94
CA HIS A 4 -11.64 2.52 25.54
C HIS A 4 -10.33 1.85 25.15
N SER A 5 -10.32 0.52 25.17
CA SER A 5 -9.27 -0.31 24.57
C SER A 5 -9.42 -0.26 23.05
N CYS A 6 -8.55 0.49 22.38
CA CYS A 6 -8.34 0.41 20.95
C CYS A 6 -7.66 -0.93 20.62
N THR A 7 -8.42 -1.89 20.10
CA THR A 7 -7.86 -3.10 19.51
C THR A 7 -7.45 -2.79 18.07
N CYS A 8 -6.23 -2.32 17.88
CA CYS A 8 -5.57 -2.31 16.59
C CYS A 8 -5.34 -3.76 16.13
N CYS A 9 -5.94 -4.15 15.02
CA CYS A 9 -5.51 -5.33 14.27
C CYS A 9 -4.14 -5.03 13.62
N CYS A 10 -3.08 -5.17 14.40
CA CYS A 10 -1.73 -5.35 13.86
C CYS A 10 -1.61 -6.80 13.37
N ALA A 11 -1.80 -7.01 12.07
CA ALA A 11 -1.22 -8.17 11.43
C ALA A 11 0.29 -7.98 11.43
N HIS A 12 0.98 -8.73 12.29
CA HIS A 12 2.43 -8.89 12.25
C HIS A 12 2.83 -9.49 10.89
N ASP A 13 3.20 -8.64 9.94
CA ASP A 13 4.02 -9.07 8.81
C ASP A 13 5.46 -9.21 9.33
N ASN A 14 5.78 -10.44 9.73
CA ASN A 14 7.15 -10.92 9.82
C ASN A 14 7.81 -10.67 8.46
N ALA A 15 8.68 -9.66 8.40
CA ALA A 15 9.65 -9.51 7.32
C ALA A 15 10.70 -10.63 7.41
N GLN A 16 10.28 -11.86 7.11
CA GLN A 16 11.17 -12.91 6.66
C GLN A 16 11.32 -12.79 5.16
N THR A 17 12.51 -12.39 4.74
CA THR A 17 13.01 -12.46 3.36
C THR A 17 13.05 -13.93 2.91
N LYS A 18 11.89 -14.47 2.55
CA LYS A 18 11.80 -15.78 1.91
C LYS A 18 12.06 -15.60 0.43
N ASN A 19 13.31 -15.84 0.03
CA ASN A 19 13.64 -16.17 -1.36
C ASN A 19 12.72 -17.32 -1.81
N MET A 20 11.82 -17.07 -2.76
CA MET A 20 11.00 -18.11 -3.41
C MET A 20 10.84 -17.86 -4.92
N PRO A 21 10.76 -18.94 -5.71
CA PRO A 21 11.06 -18.94 -7.14
C PRO A 21 9.92 -18.38 -7.99
N GLU A 22 10.30 -17.64 -9.03
CA GLU A 22 9.48 -16.74 -9.86
C GLU A 22 8.53 -17.42 -10.88
N LYS A 23 8.10 -18.67 -10.68
CA LYS A 23 7.27 -19.38 -11.70
C LYS A 23 5.99 -20.08 -11.21
N ALA A 24 5.71 -20.15 -9.91
CA ALA A 24 4.49 -20.81 -9.40
C ALA A 24 3.26 -19.89 -9.22
N GLY A 25 3.36 -18.59 -9.56
CA GLY A 25 2.36 -17.57 -9.20
C GLY A 25 1.19 -17.39 -10.16
N PHE A 26 1.40 -17.54 -11.47
CA PHE A 26 0.39 -17.17 -12.47
C PHE A 26 -0.79 -18.15 -12.45
N PHE A 27 -0.55 -19.45 -12.67
CA PHE A 27 -1.62 -20.45 -12.74
C PHE A 27 -2.47 -20.53 -11.46
N LYS A 28 -1.84 -20.35 -10.29
CA LYS A 28 -2.54 -20.39 -8.99
C LYS A 28 -3.48 -19.20 -8.76
N GLU A 29 -3.29 -18.10 -9.48
CA GLU A 29 -4.08 -16.88 -9.35
C GLU A 29 -5.29 -16.85 -10.33
N TYR A 30 -5.14 -17.34 -11.58
CA TYR A 30 -6.24 -17.35 -12.57
C TYR A 30 -7.14 -18.57 -12.56
N TRP A 31 -6.68 -19.71 -12.02
CA TRP A 31 -7.41 -20.97 -12.22
C TRP A 31 -8.84 -20.93 -11.67
N ARG A 32 -9.09 -20.19 -10.58
CA ARG A 32 -10.44 -20.05 -9.99
C ARG A 32 -11.40 -19.36 -10.97
N ILE A 33 -10.98 -18.24 -11.55
CA ILE A 33 -11.78 -17.45 -12.49
C ILE A 33 -11.97 -18.24 -13.80
N LEU A 34 -10.92 -18.87 -14.31
CA LEU A 34 -11.00 -19.69 -15.52
C LEU A 34 -11.92 -20.90 -15.34
N LEU A 35 -11.81 -21.60 -14.21
CA LEU A 35 -12.65 -22.75 -13.90
C LEU A 35 -14.12 -22.32 -13.77
N SER A 36 -14.41 -21.28 -12.99
CA SER A 36 -15.77 -20.74 -12.88
C SER A 36 -16.32 -20.25 -14.22
N SER A 37 -15.49 -19.62 -15.07
CA SER A 37 -15.90 -19.18 -16.42
C SER A 37 -16.31 -20.38 -17.29
N VAL A 38 -15.47 -21.41 -17.36
CA VAL A 38 -15.73 -22.60 -18.17
C VAL A 38 -17.01 -23.32 -17.72
N ILE A 39 -17.21 -23.48 -16.40
CA ILE A 39 -18.41 -24.14 -15.87
C ILE A 39 -19.68 -23.29 -16.11
N LEU A 40 -19.58 -21.96 -15.97
CA LEU A 40 -20.70 -21.03 -16.27
C LEU A 40 -21.11 -21.11 -17.75
N PHE A 41 -20.17 -20.90 -18.66
CA PHE A 41 -20.47 -20.87 -20.10
C PHE A 41 -20.90 -22.24 -20.62
N SER A 42 -20.34 -23.34 -20.10
CA SER A 42 -20.82 -24.68 -20.43
C SER A 42 -22.24 -24.93 -19.91
N GLY A 43 -22.59 -24.44 -18.72
CA GLY A 43 -23.96 -24.51 -18.18
C GLY A 43 -24.97 -23.75 -19.05
N ILE A 44 -24.63 -22.54 -19.49
CA ILE A 44 -25.46 -21.75 -20.40
C ILE A 44 -25.62 -22.44 -21.76
N ALA A 45 -24.52 -22.97 -22.32
CA ALA A 45 -24.55 -23.68 -23.60
C ALA A 45 -25.41 -24.96 -23.53
N LEU A 46 -25.30 -25.74 -22.46
CA LEU A 46 -26.10 -26.95 -22.23
C LEU A 46 -27.59 -26.64 -22.00
N SER A 47 -27.89 -25.51 -21.35
CA SER A 47 -29.25 -25.01 -21.19
C SER A 47 -29.85 -24.60 -22.54
N MET A 48 -29.09 -23.91 -23.39
CA MET A 48 -29.54 -23.50 -24.72
C MET A 48 -29.70 -24.68 -25.68
N ALA A 49 -28.85 -25.71 -25.56
CA ALA A 49 -28.95 -26.96 -26.31
C ALA A 49 -30.15 -27.84 -25.90
N ASN A 50 -30.94 -27.42 -24.89
CA ASN A 50 -32.15 -28.08 -24.42
C ASN A 50 -31.99 -29.57 -24.08
N THR A 51 -30.80 -29.95 -23.59
CA THR A 51 -30.49 -31.33 -23.22
C THR A 51 -31.37 -31.80 -22.06
N GLU A 52 -31.94 -33.01 -22.15
CA GLU A 52 -32.82 -33.57 -21.09
C GLU A 52 -32.13 -33.63 -19.73
N PHE A 53 -30.80 -33.80 -19.73
CA PHE A 53 -29.95 -33.78 -18.55
C PHE A 53 -30.01 -32.46 -17.76
N PHE A 54 -30.14 -31.33 -18.46
CA PHE A 54 -30.13 -29.98 -17.85
C PHE A 54 -31.53 -29.44 -17.53
N LYS A 55 -32.59 -30.19 -17.82
CA LYS A 55 -33.97 -29.88 -17.38
C LYS A 55 -34.23 -30.26 -15.93
N ASN A 56 -33.42 -31.16 -15.36
CA ASN A 56 -33.56 -31.54 -13.95
C ASN A 56 -33.00 -30.42 -13.06
N GLY A 57 -33.88 -29.73 -12.33
CA GLY A 57 -33.53 -28.56 -11.52
C GLY A 57 -32.41 -28.80 -10.50
N THR A 58 -32.25 -30.06 -10.04
CA THR A 58 -31.16 -30.45 -9.14
C THR A 58 -29.80 -30.46 -9.85
N VAL A 59 -29.75 -30.92 -11.10
CA VAL A 59 -28.51 -30.93 -11.90
C VAL A 59 -28.08 -29.50 -12.19
N THR A 60 -29.02 -28.65 -12.59
CA THR A 60 -28.78 -27.22 -12.82
C THR A 60 -28.24 -26.52 -11.57
N PHE A 61 -28.86 -26.76 -10.41
CA PHE A 61 -28.42 -26.20 -9.13
C PHE A 61 -27.00 -26.64 -8.76
N VAL A 62 -26.70 -27.94 -8.85
CA VAL A 62 -25.36 -28.48 -8.52
C VAL A 62 -24.31 -27.92 -9.48
N TRP A 63 -24.62 -27.84 -10.77
CA TRP A 63 -23.70 -27.34 -11.79
C TRP A 63 -23.30 -25.88 -11.54
N TYR A 64 -24.29 -25.00 -11.33
CA TYR A 64 -24.00 -23.59 -11.05
C TYR A 64 -23.43 -23.37 -9.65
N SER A 65 -23.76 -24.21 -8.67
CA SER A 65 -23.08 -24.19 -7.36
C SER A 65 -21.58 -24.49 -7.51
N LEU A 66 -21.21 -25.48 -8.34
CA LEU A 66 -19.80 -25.78 -8.65
C LEU A 66 -19.11 -24.61 -9.37
N ALA A 67 -19.83 -23.89 -10.24
CA ALA A 67 -19.31 -22.67 -10.87
C ALA A 67 -19.13 -21.53 -9.86
N TYR A 68 -20.02 -21.41 -8.88
CA TYR A 68 -20.03 -20.35 -7.89
C TYR A 68 -18.91 -20.49 -6.85
N LEU A 69 -18.70 -21.68 -6.30
CA LEU A 69 -17.81 -21.88 -5.13
C LEU A 69 -16.41 -21.28 -5.28
N PRO A 70 -15.67 -21.44 -6.40
CA PRO A 70 -14.30 -20.93 -6.52
C PRO A 70 -14.19 -19.40 -6.43
N VAL A 71 -15.21 -18.67 -6.89
CA VAL A 71 -15.25 -17.20 -6.92
C VAL A 71 -16.08 -16.59 -5.78
N GLY A 72 -17.13 -17.28 -5.33
CA GLY A 72 -18.01 -16.83 -4.27
C GLY A 72 -17.51 -17.12 -2.86
N LEU A 73 -16.75 -18.20 -2.63
CA LEU A 73 -16.26 -18.54 -1.29
C LEU A 73 -15.34 -17.46 -0.66
N PRO A 74 -14.37 -16.86 -1.38
CA PRO A 74 -13.57 -15.78 -0.81
C PRO A 74 -14.42 -14.60 -0.35
N VAL A 75 -15.37 -14.17 -1.19
CA VAL A 75 -16.28 -13.05 -0.90
C VAL A 75 -17.20 -13.37 0.29
N LEU A 76 -17.77 -14.58 0.33
CA LEU A 76 -18.60 -15.02 1.46
C LEU A 76 -17.80 -15.06 2.77
N LYS A 77 -16.53 -15.45 2.71
CA LYS A 77 -15.65 -15.44 3.88
C LYS A 77 -15.40 -14.02 4.37
N GLU A 78 -15.11 -13.09 3.47
CA GLU A 78 -14.91 -11.67 3.80
C GLU A 78 -16.18 -11.02 4.35
N ALA A 79 -17.35 -11.37 3.80
CA ALA A 79 -18.65 -10.96 4.33
C ALA A 79 -18.86 -11.46 5.75
N TRP A 80 -18.52 -12.72 6.02
CA TRP A 80 -18.62 -13.31 7.36
C TRP A 80 -17.69 -12.62 8.37
N GLU A 81 -16.44 -12.39 7.98
CA GLU A 81 -15.45 -11.65 8.80
C GLU A 81 -15.91 -10.21 9.06
N SER A 82 -16.52 -9.53 8.07
CA SER A 82 -17.07 -8.18 8.22
C SER A 82 -18.22 -8.13 9.24
N ILE A 83 -19.13 -9.11 9.19
CA ILE A 83 -20.24 -9.23 10.14
C ILE A 83 -19.72 -9.46 11.57
N LEU A 84 -18.72 -10.32 11.74
CA LEU A 84 -18.04 -10.55 13.02
C LEU A 84 -17.42 -9.27 13.60
N GLN A 85 -16.91 -8.38 12.73
CA GLN A 85 -16.33 -7.10 13.12
C GLN A 85 -17.37 -5.98 13.35
N LYS A 86 -18.67 -6.33 13.36
CA LYS A 86 -19.82 -5.39 13.47
C LYS A 86 -19.95 -4.43 12.28
N ASP A 87 -19.35 -4.72 11.14
CA ASP A 87 -19.53 -3.99 9.89
C ASP A 87 -20.45 -4.78 8.95
N ILE A 88 -21.74 -4.82 9.30
CA ILE A 88 -22.76 -5.62 8.61
C ILE A 88 -23.10 -5.01 7.24
N PHE A 89 -22.83 -3.72 7.06
CA PHE A 89 -23.14 -2.94 5.85
C PHE A 89 -21.91 -2.80 4.96
N SER A 90 -21.24 -3.92 4.69
CA SER A 90 -20.11 -3.98 3.76
C SER A 90 -20.57 -4.36 2.34
N GLU A 91 -19.75 -4.02 1.36
CA GLU A 91 -19.96 -4.44 -0.04
C GLU A 91 -19.96 -5.97 -0.19
N PHE A 92 -19.12 -6.67 0.58
CA PHE A 92 -19.07 -8.13 0.59
C PHE A 92 -20.38 -8.73 1.10
N THR A 93 -20.97 -8.14 2.13
CA THR A 93 -22.26 -8.59 2.67
C THR A 93 -23.38 -8.34 1.66
N LEU A 94 -23.42 -7.17 1.02
CA LEU A 94 -24.38 -6.86 -0.06
C LEU A 94 -24.30 -7.86 -1.21
N MET A 95 -23.09 -8.08 -1.73
CA MET A 95 -22.84 -9.02 -2.83
C MET A 95 -23.24 -10.44 -2.45
N SER A 96 -22.89 -10.87 -1.23
CA SER A 96 -23.26 -12.19 -0.72
C SER A 96 -24.78 -12.37 -0.60
N VAL A 97 -25.49 -11.37 -0.08
CA VAL A 97 -26.96 -11.40 0.02
C VAL A 97 -27.58 -11.39 -1.38
N ALA A 98 -27.07 -10.59 -2.32
CA ALA A 98 -27.55 -10.55 -3.69
C ALA A 98 -27.44 -11.91 -4.38
N THR A 99 -26.27 -12.54 -4.31
CA THR A 99 -26.00 -13.78 -5.05
C THR A 99 -26.65 -14.98 -4.39
N LEU A 100 -26.69 -15.06 -3.06
CA LEU A 100 -27.47 -16.08 -2.36
C LEU A 100 -28.98 -15.91 -2.62
N GLY A 101 -29.46 -14.67 -2.69
CA GLY A 101 -30.83 -14.35 -3.08
C GLY A 101 -31.14 -14.79 -4.52
N ALA A 102 -30.21 -14.59 -5.46
CA ALA A 102 -30.34 -15.05 -6.84
C ALA A 102 -30.44 -16.59 -6.91
N PHE A 103 -29.63 -17.29 -6.11
CA PHE A 103 -29.73 -18.74 -5.98
C PHE A 103 -31.07 -19.18 -5.37
N TYR A 104 -31.63 -18.42 -4.42
CA TYR A 104 -32.94 -18.72 -3.84
C TYR A 104 -34.08 -18.63 -4.87
N ILE A 105 -34.04 -17.64 -5.75
CA ILE A 105 -35.06 -17.47 -6.83
C ILE A 105 -34.78 -18.33 -8.08
N ARG A 106 -33.74 -19.17 -8.06
CA ARG A 106 -33.29 -20.04 -9.16
C ARG A 106 -32.66 -19.33 -10.37
N GLU A 107 -32.28 -18.08 -10.20
CA GLU A 107 -31.48 -17.29 -11.16
C GLU A 107 -29.98 -17.55 -10.89
N TYR A 108 -29.58 -18.82 -11.05
CA TYR A 108 -28.21 -19.25 -10.75
C TYR A 108 -27.14 -18.64 -11.67
N PRO A 109 -27.34 -18.58 -13.01
CA PRO A 109 -26.35 -18.01 -13.93
C PRO A 109 -25.96 -16.58 -13.56
N GLU A 110 -26.93 -15.77 -13.14
CA GLU A 110 -26.81 -14.37 -12.74
C GLU A 110 -25.93 -14.25 -11.49
N GLY A 111 -26.22 -15.05 -10.45
CA GLY A 111 -25.45 -15.07 -9.22
C GLY A 111 -23.98 -15.46 -9.44
N VAL A 112 -23.72 -16.43 -10.31
CA VAL A 112 -22.36 -16.84 -10.70
C VAL A 112 -21.67 -15.73 -11.50
N ALA A 113 -22.37 -15.15 -12.49
CA ALA A 113 -21.82 -14.11 -13.34
C ALA A 113 -21.38 -12.86 -12.53
N VAL A 114 -22.21 -12.42 -11.58
CA VAL A 114 -21.89 -11.28 -10.70
C VAL A 114 -20.59 -11.53 -9.92
N MET A 115 -20.44 -12.70 -9.28
CA MET A 115 -19.20 -13.02 -8.56
C MET A 115 -18.00 -13.14 -9.48
N LEU A 116 -18.19 -13.71 -10.67
CA LEU A 116 -17.13 -13.88 -11.65
C LEU A 116 -16.59 -12.53 -12.16
N PHE A 117 -17.48 -11.60 -12.50
CA PHE A 117 -17.08 -10.24 -12.92
C PHE A 117 -16.39 -9.48 -11.80
N TYR A 118 -16.87 -9.61 -10.56
CA TYR A 118 -16.21 -9.04 -9.40
C TYR A 118 -14.78 -9.59 -9.22
N SER A 119 -14.61 -10.91 -9.17
CA SER A 119 -13.29 -11.53 -9.01
C SER A 119 -12.33 -11.16 -10.13
N LEU A 120 -12.83 -11.02 -11.37
CA LEU A 120 -12.04 -10.56 -12.50
C LEU A 120 -11.59 -9.11 -12.33
N GLY A 121 -12.48 -8.21 -11.89
CA GLY A 121 -12.17 -6.82 -11.59
C GLY A 121 -11.13 -6.69 -10.48
N GLU A 122 -11.30 -7.44 -9.40
CA GLU A 122 -10.39 -7.47 -8.26
C GLU A 122 -8.99 -7.96 -8.68
N LEU A 123 -8.91 -8.96 -9.55
CA LEU A 123 -7.65 -9.43 -10.10
C LEU A 123 -6.91 -8.32 -10.87
N PHE A 124 -7.61 -7.58 -11.73
CA PHE A 124 -7.00 -6.49 -12.50
C PHE A 124 -6.50 -5.37 -11.57
N GLN A 125 -7.28 -5.04 -10.55
CA GLN A 125 -6.91 -4.09 -9.51
C GLN A 125 -5.65 -4.54 -8.76
N ASN A 126 -5.63 -5.78 -8.24
CA ASN A 126 -4.52 -6.32 -7.46
C ASN A 126 -3.21 -6.30 -8.26
N LYS A 127 -3.26 -6.64 -9.56
CA LYS A 127 -2.12 -6.49 -10.47
C LYS A 127 -1.64 -5.06 -10.59
N ALA A 128 -2.56 -4.13 -10.81
CA ALA A 128 -2.20 -2.73 -11.01
C ALA A 128 -1.54 -2.14 -9.76
N VAL A 129 -2.07 -2.46 -8.58
CA VAL A 129 -1.49 -2.06 -7.28
C VAL A 129 -0.14 -2.74 -7.03
N SER A 130 -0.03 -4.05 -7.27
CA SER A 130 1.23 -4.79 -7.08
C SER A 130 2.35 -4.28 -7.99
N ARG A 131 2.03 -3.97 -9.25
CA ARG A 131 2.97 -3.38 -10.20
C ARG A 131 3.44 -1.98 -9.78
N ALA A 132 2.57 -1.20 -9.14
CA ALA A 132 2.97 0.07 -8.55
C ALA A 132 3.93 -0.12 -7.37
N LYS A 133 3.60 -1.04 -6.45
CA LYS A 133 4.42 -1.35 -5.26
C LYS A 133 5.82 -1.86 -5.60
N ARG A 134 5.95 -2.71 -6.63
CA ARG A 134 7.26 -3.27 -7.04
C ARG A 134 8.28 -2.19 -7.46
N ASN A 135 7.82 -1.06 -8.02
CA ASN A 135 8.71 0.03 -8.42
C ASN A 135 9.27 0.81 -7.20
N ILE A 136 8.60 0.72 -6.05
CA ILE A 136 9.00 1.41 -4.81
C ILE A 136 10.13 0.66 -4.10
N GLY A 137 10.13 -0.68 -4.14
CA GLY A 137 11.08 -1.52 -3.39
C GLY A 137 12.53 -1.48 -3.90
N ALA A 138 12.76 -1.10 -5.16
CA ALA A 138 14.09 -1.14 -5.78
C ALA A 138 15.06 -0.03 -5.29
N LEU A 139 14.59 0.91 -4.46
CA LEU A 139 15.39 2.05 -3.97
C LEU A 139 15.66 2.02 -2.45
N LEU A 140 15.26 0.97 -1.75
CA LEU A 140 15.34 0.89 -0.29
C LEU A 140 16.12 -0.34 0.16
N ASP A 141 17.45 -0.28 0.09
CA ASP A 141 18.24 -0.66 1.26
C ASP A 141 19.66 -0.09 1.22
N VAL A 142 20.00 0.71 2.24
CA VAL A 142 21.38 1.12 2.52
C VAL A 142 21.64 0.98 4.01
N ARG A 143 21.15 -0.11 4.61
CA ARG A 143 21.36 -0.43 6.03
C ARG A 143 22.50 -1.42 6.17
N PRO A 144 23.37 -1.30 7.20
CA PRO A 144 24.28 -2.37 7.56
C PRO A 144 23.45 -3.55 8.10
N GLU A 145 23.51 -4.69 7.42
CA GLU A 145 22.84 -5.92 7.87
C GLU A 145 23.59 -6.60 9.03
N THR A 146 24.86 -6.23 9.23
CA THR A 146 25.77 -6.85 10.19
C THR A 146 26.54 -5.80 11.00
N ALA A 147 26.91 -6.17 12.22
CA ALA A 147 27.81 -5.44 13.10
C ALA A 147 28.89 -6.39 13.61
N THR A 148 30.15 -5.96 13.62
CA THR A 148 31.24 -6.72 14.22
C THR A 148 31.40 -6.33 15.68
N VAL A 149 31.15 -7.26 16.59
CA VAL A 149 31.22 -7.09 18.05
C VAL A 149 32.48 -7.78 18.57
N ILE A 150 33.18 -7.15 19.51
CA ILE A 150 34.33 -7.73 20.21
C ILE A 150 33.84 -8.35 21.52
N ARG A 151 33.79 -9.70 21.59
CA ARG A 151 33.47 -10.49 22.79
C ARG A 151 34.64 -11.42 23.08
N ASP A 152 35.07 -11.52 24.33
CA ASP A 152 36.17 -12.40 24.74
C ASP A 152 37.45 -12.24 23.89
N ASN A 153 37.74 -11.00 23.49
CA ASN A 153 38.86 -10.62 22.63
C ASN A 153 38.83 -11.21 21.21
N ALA A 154 37.68 -11.75 20.78
CA ALA A 154 37.43 -12.22 19.42
C ALA A 154 36.35 -11.36 18.74
N ALA A 155 36.53 -11.16 17.43
CA ALA A 155 35.54 -10.45 16.60
C ALA A 155 34.45 -11.43 16.15
N VAL A 156 33.20 -11.14 16.52
CA VAL A 156 32.01 -11.91 16.17
C VAL A 156 31.08 -11.03 15.34
N THR A 157 30.65 -11.52 14.18
CA THR A 157 29.68 -10.81 13.34
C THR A 157 28.26 -11.17 13.75
N GLU A 158 27.47 -10.18 14.14
CA GLU A 158 26.10 -10.32 14.63
C GLU A 158 25.15 -9.37 13.90
N ALA A 159 23.86 -9.65 13.96
CA ALA A 159 22.86 -8.68 13.54
C ALA A 159 22.86 -7.49 14.53
N PRO A 160 22.75 -6.22 14.08
CA PRO A 160 22.73 -5.06 14.98
C PRO A 160 21.67 -5.11 16.09
N ARG A 161 20.60 -5.88 15.91
CA ARG A 161 19.53 -6.11 16.91
C ARG A 161 19.96 -6.98 18.10
N ASN A 162 20.95 -7.84 17.91
CA ASN A 162 21.44 -8.77 18.93
C ASN A 162 22.57 -8.17 19.79
N VAL A 163 23.03 -6.97 19.46
CA VAL A 163 24.10 -6.28 20.19
C VAL A 163 23.50 -5.54 21.38
N GLN A 164 24.07 -5.78 22.55
CA GLN A 164 23.63 -5.20 23.82
C GLN A 164 24.36 -3.89 24.13
N VAL A 165 23.75 -3.09 25.02
CA VAL A 165 24.36 -1.85 25.53
C VAL A 165 25.58 -2.21 26.38
N GLY A 166 26.68 -1.48 26.19
CA GLY A 166 27.97 -1.73 26.84
C GLY A 166 28.90 -2.64 26.03
N GLU A 167 28.42 -3.25 24.96
CA GLU A 167 29.30 -4.04 24.08
C GLU A 167 30.16 -3.14 23.18
N ILE A 168 31.33 -3.65 22.81
CA ILE A 168 32.28 -2.93 21.94
C ILE A 168 32.09 -3.42 20.51
N ILE A 169 31.75 -2.52 19.60
CA ILE A 169 31.71 -2.77 18.17
C ILE A 169 32.98 -2.25 17.51
N GLU A 170 33.47 -2.98 16.52
CA GLU A 170 34.58 -2.57 15.67
C GLU A 170 34.04 -2.24 14.28
N VAL A 171 34.38 -1.05 13.77
CA VAL A 171 33.91 -0.58 12.47
C VAL A 171 35.12 -0.21 11.63
N LYS A 172 35.22 -0.82 10.44
CA LYS A 172 36.34 -0.61 9.54
C LYS A 172 36.19 0.68 8.76
N THR A 173 37.29 1.11 8.16
CA THR A 173 37.30 2.26 7.26
C THR A 173 36.36 2.02 6.07
N GLY A 174 35.49 2.98 5.79
CA GLY A 174 34.45 2.91 4.76
C GLY A 174 33.14 2.26 5.22
N GLU A 175 33.12 1.61 6.38
CA GLU A 175 31.90 1.03 6.94
C GLU A 175 31.07 2.07 7.69
N ARG A 176 29.76 1.80 7.74
CA ARG A 176 28.80 2.60 8.51
C ARG A 176 28.75 2.12 9.94
N ILE A 177 28.65 3.07 10.87
CA ILE A 177 28.37 2.80 12.27
C ILE A 177 26.97 2.17 12.40
N PRO A 178 26.86 0.93 12.90
CA PRO A 178 25.57 0.22 12.97
C PRO A 178 24.71 0.68 14.16
N LEU A 179 25.31 1.19 15.25
CA LEU A 179 24.63 1.53 16.50
C LEU A 179 25.20 2.80 17.14
N ASP A 180 24.36 3.54 17.85
CA ASP A 180 24.78 4.71 18.63
C ASP A 180 25.70 4.29 19.78
N GLY A 181 26.77 5.03 20.00
CA GLY A 181 27.78 4.69 20.99
C GLY A 181 28.73 5.81 21.35
N LYS A 182 29.75 5.47 22.13
CA LYS A 182 30.86 6.36 22.51
C LYS A 182 32.16 5.89 21.90
N MET A 183 32.96 6.84 21.44
CA MET A 183 34.26 6.51 20.84
C MET A 183 35.28 6.10 21.91
N LEU A 184 35.95 4.95 21.73
CA LEU A 184 36.96 4.45 22.67
C LEU A 184 38.40 4.83 22.29
N GLY A 185 38.69 4.99 20.99
CA GLY A 185 40.01 5.41 20.50
C GLY A 185 40.18 6.93 20.52
N GLU A 186 41.42 7.40 20.30
CA GLU A 186 41.78 8.82 20.52
C GLU A 186 41.01 9.82 19.65
N ALA A 187 41.07 9.66 18.32
CA ALA A 187 40.37 10.51 17.37
C ALA A 187 40.23 9.82 16.00
N ALA A 188 39.09 9.99 15.35
CA ALA A 188 38.83 9.56 13.98
C ALA A 188 37.87 10.52 13.27
N SER A 189 37.99 10.63 11.95
CA SER A 189 37.03 11.41 11.15
C SER A 189 35.87 10.55 10.67
N PHE A 190 34.70 11.17 10.65
CA PHE A 190 33.43 10.55 10.30
C PHE A 190 32.70 11.41 9.28
N ASN A 191 32.22 10.79 8.21
CA ASN A 191 31.28 11.43 7.31
C ASN A 191 29.88 11.43 7.96
N THR A 192 29.32 12.63 8.14
CA THR A 192 28.03 12.85 8.81
C THR A 192 26.89 13.18 7.84
N SER A 193 27.15 13.17 6.53
CA SER A 193 26.19 13.56 5.48
C SER A 193 24.84 12.86 5.56
N ALA A 194 24.79 11.60 5.99
CA ALA A 194 23.55 10.84 6.16
C ALA A 194 22.63 11.37 7.28
N LEU A 195 23.16 12.11 8.25
CA LEU A 195 22.44 12.61 9.43
C LEU A 195 22.29 14.14 9.41
N THR A 196 23.33 14.87 9.01
CA THR A 196 23.39 16.34 9.07
C THR A 196 23.26 17.00 7.69
N GLY A 197 23.45 16.24 6.61
CA GLY A 197 23.55 16.79 5.25
C GLY A 197 24.84 17.55 4.97
N GLU A 198 25.74 17.67 5.96
CA GLU A 198 27.02 18.36 5.79
C GLU A 198 28.07 17.42 5.19
N SER A 199 28.73 17.86 4.12
CA SER A 199 29.74 17.07 3.40
C SER A 199 31.12 17.08 4.08
N VAL A 200 31.35 17.96 5.05
CA VAL A 200 32.65 18.06 5.74
C VAL A 200 32.73 16.96 6.80
N PRO A 201 33.74 16.06 6.74
CA PRO A 201 33.94 15.06 7.77
C PRO A 201 34.17 15.71 9.14
N ARG A 202 33.50 15.19 10.16
CA ARG A 202 33.65 15.65 11.55
C ARG A 202 34.63 14.74 12.28
N THR A 203 35.65 15.32 12.89
CA THR A 203 36.54 14.59 13.79
C THR A 203 35.87 14.39 15.14
N ILE A 204 35.75 13.14 15.57
CA ILE A 204 35.18 12.74 16.87
C ILE A 204 36.31 12.15 17.72
N ARG A 205 36.40 12.61 18.97
CA ARG A 205 37.44 12.22 19.94
C ARG A 205 36.95 11.19 20.94
N LYS A 206 37.90 10.58 21.67
CA LYS A 206 37.60 9.64 22.75
C LYS A 206 36.56 10.20 23.73
N GLY A 207 35.54 9.41 24.02
CA GLY A 207 34.45 9.74 24.94
C GLY A 207 33.29 10.53 24.32
N GLU A 208 33.44 11.05 23.11
CA GLU A 208 32.36 11.74 22.39
C GLU A 208 31.38 10.74 21.75
N GLU A 209 30.14 11.21 21.51
CA GLU A 209 29.05 10.41 20.96
C GLU A 209 29.23 10.20 19.44
N VAL A 210 29.09 8.95 19.02
CA VAL A 210 29.06 8.51 17.62
C VAL A 210 27.66 7.97 17.34
N LEU A 211 27.05 8.41 16.24
CA LEU A 211 25.67 8.05 15.89
C LEU A 211 25.63 6.98 14.79
N ALA A 212 24.61 6.12 14.83
CA ALA A 212 24.35 5.15 13.79
C ALA A 212 24.14 5.84 12.43
N GLY A 213 24.75 5.30 11.37
CA GLY A 213 24.70 5.84 10.01
C GLY A 213 25.87 6.76 9.62
N MET A 214 26.69 7.21 10.56
CA MET A 214 27.98 7.86 10.25
C MET A 214 28.91 6.86 9.54
N ILE A 215 29.78 7.33 8.65
CA ILE A 215 30.77 6.48 7.96
C ILE A 215 32.16 6.79 8.51
N ALA A 216 32.90 5.78 8.99
CA ALA A 216 34.27 5.95 9.42
C ALA A 216 35.18 6.13 8.19
N THR A 217 35.90 7.25 8.06
CA THR A 217 36.65 7.56 6.82
C THR A 217 38.14 7.25 6.89
N ASP A 218 38.73 7.27 8.09
CA ASP A 218 40.19 7.35 8.20
C ASP A 218 40.84 6.06 8.72
N LYS A 219 40.23 5.42 9.71
CA LYS A 219 40.81 4.30 10.45
C LYS A 219 39.72 3.40 11.03
N VAL A 220 40.11 2.19 11.44
CA VAL A 220 39.26 1.30 12.23
C VAL A 220 38.96 1.95 13.58
N VAL A 221 37.68 1.97 13.95
CA VAL A 221 37.22 2.58 15.20
C VAL A 221 36.53 1.56 16.08
N ARG A 222 36.71 1.71 17.39
CA ARG A 222 36.01 0.92 18.40
C ARG A 222 35.04 1.82 19.14
N VAL A 223 33.78 1.41 19.14
CA VAL A 223 32.67 2.18 19.71
C VAL A 223 31.99 1.33 20.76
N GLU A 224 31.80 1.90 21.96
CA GLU A 224 31.01 1.27 23.02
C GLU A 224 29.53 1.61 22.80
N VAL A 225 28.68 0.60 22.65
CA VAL A 225 27.26 0.78 22.37
C VAL A 225 26.56 1.43 23.57
N THR A 226 25.88 2.55 23.34
CA THR A 226 25.18 3.30 24.41
C THR A 226 23.67 3.13 24.39
N LYS A 227 23.10 2.75 23.23
CA LYS A 227 21.65 2.60 23.04
C LYS A 227 21.36 1.29 22.30
N PRO A 228 20.25 0.61 22.64
CA PRO A 228 19.81 -0.54 21.86
C PRO A 228 19.38 -0.11 20.45
N PHE A 229 19.38 -1.05 19.51
CA PHE A 229 19.07 -0.81 18.09
C PHE A 229 17.80 0.02 17.87
N GLU A 230 16.73 -0.29 18.59
CA GLU A 230 15.42 0.39 18.49
C GLU A 230 15.49 1.87 18.87
N LYS A 231 16.43 2.27 19.73
CA LYS A 231 16.59 3.65 20.22
C LYS A 231 17.72 4.41 19.53
N SER A 232 18.40 3.80 18.56
CA SER A 232 19.46 4.49 17.80
C SER A 232 18.91 5.68 17.02
N ALA A 233 19.76 6.68 16.75
CA ALA A 233 19.35 7.88 16.02
C ALA A 233 18.77 7.55 14.64
N LEU A 234 19.40 6.61 13.92
CA LEU A 234 18.91 6.15 12.62
C LEU A 234 17.57 5.42 12.73
N SER A 235 17.39 4.52 13.72
CA SER A 235 16.11 3.85 13.94
C SER A 235 15.00 4.81 14.31
N ARG A 236 15.27 5.84 15.13
CA ARG A 236 14.30 6.88 15.47
C ARG A 236 13.94 7.75 14.27
N ILE A 237 14.91 8.12 13.43
CA ILE A 237 14.63 8.84 12.18
C ILE A 237 13.76 7.98 11.27
N LEU A 238 14.09 6.68 11.14
CA LEU A 238 13.32 5.74 10.35
C LEU A 238 11.91 5.56 10.88
N GLU A 239 11.74 5.43 12.20
CA GLU A 239 10.45 5.33 12.87
C GLU A 239 9.62 6.59 12.64
N LEU A 240 10.21 7.78 12.80
CA LEU A 240 9.53 9.06 12.52
C LEU A 240 9.13 9.18 11.04
N VAL A 241 9.98 8.71 10.10
CA VAL A 241 9.68 8.72 8.66
C VAL A 241 8.64 7.68 8.28
N GLN A 242 8.67 6.49 8.88
CA GLN A 242 7.69 5.42 8.66
C GLN A 242 6.33 5.80 9.24
N ASN A 243 6.30 6.33 10.47
CA ASN A 243 5.08 6.84 11.12
C ASN A 243 4.47 8.04 10.37
N ALA A 244 5.29 8.83 9.66
CA ALA A 244 4.79 9.87 8.76
C ALA A 244 4.28 9.31 7.41
N SER A 245 4.70 8.10 7.00
CA SER A 245 4.36 7.49 5.71
C SER A 245 3.08 6.64 5.73
N GLU A 246 2.56 6.26 6.90
CA GLU A 246 1.31 5.48 7.04
C GLU A 246 0.01 6.30 6.89
N ARG A 247 0.10 7.58 6.57
CA ARG A 247 -1.11 8.42 6.47
C ARG A 247 -1.82 8.20 5.13
N LYS A 248 -2.98 7.56 5.21
CA LYS A 248 -3.93 7.42 4.10
C LYS A 248 -4.35 8.78 3.55
N ALA A 249 -4.51 8.88 2.23
CA ALA A 249 -4.94 10.11 1.59
C ALA A 249 -6.36 10.53 2.05
N PRO A 250 -6.66 11.83 2.18
CA PRO A 250 -8.00 12.33 2.48
C PRO A 250 -9.10 11.72 1.61
N ALA A 251 -8.84 11.51 0.31
CA ALA A 251 -9.80 10.87 -0.60
C ALA A 251 -10.05 9.39 -0.25
N GLU A 252 -9.04 8.66 0.22
CA GLU A 252 -9.20 7.28 0.71
C GLU A 252 -10.00 7.21 2.02
N LEU A 253 -9.91 8.26 2.85
CA LEU A 253 -10.72 8.37 4.06
C LEU A 253 -12.17 8.79 3.75
N PHE A 254 -12.37 9.62 2.71
CA PHE A 254 -13.69 10.03 2.25
C PHE A 254 -14.50 8.84 1.77
N ILE A 255 -13.90 7.96 0.96
CA ILE A 255 -14.63 6.80 0.40
C ILE A 255 -15.11 5.83 1.47
N ARG A 256 -14.34 5.65 2.56
CA ARG A 256 -14.78 4.85 3.71
C ARG A 256 -16.00 5.45 4.41
N LYS A 257 -16.05 6.78 4.54
CA LYS A 257 -17.22 7.48 5.10
C LYS A 257 -18.42 7.40 4.17
N PHE A 258 -18.19 7.56 2.87
CA PHE A 258 -19.22 7.42 1.84
C PHE A 258 -19.85 6.02 1.89
N ALA A 259 -19.05 4.95 1.85
CA ALA A 259 -19.54 3.58 1.90
C ALA A 259 -20.39 3.30 3.14
N ARG A 260 -19.97 3.80 4.32
CA ARG A 260 -20.71 3.62 5.58
C ARG A 260 -22.12 4.25 5.56
N ILE A 261 -22.33 5.31 4.79
CA ILE A 261 -23.64 5.98 4.67
C ILE A 261 -24.42 5.41 3.49
N TYR A 262 -23.75 5.19 2.37
CA TYR A 262 -24.36 4.74 1.13
C TYR A 262 -24.93 3.32 1.24
N THR A 263 -24.15 2.37 1.79
CA THR A 263 -24.57 0.97 1.91
C THR A 263 -25.89 0.78 2.68
N PRO A 264 -26.07 1.30 3.91
CA PRO A 264 -27.32 1.09 4.63
C PRO A 264 -28.53 1.77 3.95
N ILE A 265 -28.32 2.90 3.26
CA ILE A 265 -29.38 3.56 2.48
C ILE A 265 -29.82 2.64 1.33
N VAL A 266 -28.88 2.10 0.56
CA VAL A 266 -29.18 1.21 -0.56
C VAL A 266 -29.83 -0.09 -0.07
N THR A 267 -29.35 -0.69 1.02
CA THR A 267 -29.99 -1.87 1.61
C THR A 267 -31.43 -1.56 2.05
N GLY A 268 -31.65 -0.40 2.68
CA GLY A 268 -32.99 0.06 3.05
C GLY A 268 -33.90 0.25 1.85
N LEU A 269 -33.41 0.85 0.76
CA LEU A 269 -34.16 1.01 -0.48
C LEU A 269 -34.47 -0.34 -1.14
N ALA A 270 -33.53 -1.28 -1.15
CA ALA A 270 -33.76 -2.63 -1.66
C ALA A 270 -34.86 -3.37 -0.87
N LEU A 271 -34.87 -3.22 0.46
CA LEU A 271 -35.93 -3.75 1.30
C LEU A 271 -37.29 -3.10 0.98
N LEU A 272 -37.32 -1.78 0.77
CA LEU A 272 -38.53 -1.05 0.40
C LEU A 272 -39.07 -1.48 -0.98
N ILE A 273 -38.23 -1.87 -1.93
CA ILE A 273 -38.66 -2.41 -3.24
C ILE A 273 -39.51 -3.67 -3.07
N VAL A 274 -39.25 -4.49 -2.05
CA VAL A 274 -40.08 -5.68 -1.75
C VAL A 274 -41.25 -5.33 -0.83
N LEU A 275 -41.01 -4.49 0.17
CA LEU A 275 -41.97 -4.21 1.24
C LEU A 275 -43.13 -3.32 0.79
N LEU A 276 -42.88 -2.32 -0.07
CA LEU A 276 -43.94 -1.41 -0.54
C LEU A 276 -44.98 -2.11 -1.43
N PRO A 277 -44.62 -2.91 -2.45
CA PRO A 277 -45.59 -3.67 -3.22
C PRO A 277 -46.31 -4.74 -2.39
N PHE A 278 -45.62 -5.34 -1.42
CA PHE A 278 -46.23 -6.28 -0.46
C PHE A 278 -47.34 -5.59 0.36
N LEU A 279 -47.05 -4.42 0.94
CA LEU A 279 -48.02 -3.65 1.72
C LEU A 279 -49.19 -3.13 0.85
N TYR A 280 -48.89 -2.70 -0.38
CA TYR A 280 -49.90 -2.27 -1.34
C TYR A 280 -50.84 -3.41 -1.77
N SER A 281 -50.30 -4.63 -1.93
CA SER A 281 -51.09 -5.82 -2.23
C SER A 281 -52.09 -6.16 -1.12
N LEU A 282 -51.79 -5.83 0.14
CA LEU A 282 -52.69 -6.04 1.27
C LEU A 282 -53.88 -5.07 1.26
N MET A 283 -53.71 -3.87 0.68
CA MET A 283 -54.74 -2.84 0.60
C MET A 283 -55.58 -2.93 -0.69
N ASN A 284 -55.01 -3.42 -1.79
CA ASN A 284 -55.67 -3.51 -3.09
C ASN A 284 -55.73 -4.95 -3.61
N ALA A 285 -56.92 -5.55 -3.55
CA ALA A 285 -57.16 -6.92 -4.02
C ALA A 285 -56.98 -7.13 -5.55
N GLN A 286 -56.86 -6.04 -6.32
CA GLN A 286 -56.61 -6.09 -7.77
C GLN A 286 -55.12 -6.24 -8.14
N PHE A 287 -54.22 -6.07 -7.18
CA PHE A 287 -52.78 -6.16 -7.42
C PHE A 287 -52.26 -7.56 -7.05
N ILE A 288 -51.72 -8.29 -8.03
CA ILE A 288 -51.13 -9.61 -7.82
C ILE A 288 -49.66 -9.44 -7.43
N PHE A 289 -49.34 -9.69 -6.16
CA PHE A 289 -47.97 -9.68 -5.68
C PHE A 289 -47.29 -11.04 -5.88
N VAL A 290 -46.27 -11.06 -6.74
CA VAL A 290 -45.36 -12.21 -6.89
C VAL A 290 -44.07 -11.89 -6.15
N PHE A 291 -43.82 -12.57 -5.03
CA PHE A 291 -42.64 -12.31 -4.19
C PHE A 291 -41.33 -12.44 -4.96
N ASN A 292 -41.18 -13.48 -5.79
CA ASN A 292 -39.96 -13.72 -6.54
C ASN A 292 -39.64 -12.59 -7.54
N ASP A 293 -40.63 -11.98 -8.19
CA ASP A 293 -40.41 -10.90 -9.15
C ASP A 293 -39.90 -9.62 -8.47
N TRP A 294 -40.49 -9.28 -7.32
CA TRP A 294 -40.06 -8.11 -6.55
C TRP A 294 -38.73 -8.35 -5.85
N LEU A 295 -38.48 -9.57 -5.37
CA LEU A 295 -37.18 -9.98 -4.86
C LEU A 295 -36.11 -9.91 -5.96
N TYR A 296 -36.39 -10.41 -7.18
CA TYR A 296 -35.49 -10.29 -8.33
C TYR A 296 -35.12 -8.83 -8.59
N ARG A 297 -36.10 -7.93 -8.65
CA ARG A 297 -35.87 -6.48 -8.83
C ARG A 297 -35.02 -5.88 -7.71
N ALA A 298 -35.27 -6.27 -6.45
CA ALA A 298 -34.48 -5.80 -5.31
C ALA A 298 -33.03 -6.30 -5.37
N LEU A 299 -32.81 -7.56 -5.76
CA LEU A 299 -31.47 -8.13 -5.91
C LEU A 299 -30.70 -7.46 -7.06
N VAL A 300 -31.35 -7.24 -8.21
CA VAL A 300 -30.76 -6.49 -9.34
C VAL A 300 -30.39 -5.07 -8.91
N PHE A 301 -31.27 -4.39 -8.19
CA PHE A 301 -30.96 -3.07 -7.63
C PHE A 301 -29.75 -3.10 -6.68
N LEU A 302 -29.65 -4.11 -5.81
CA LEU A 302 -28.54 -4.27 -4.89
C LEU A 302 -27.19 -4.44 -5.61
N VAL A 303 -27.17 -5.27 -6.66
CA VAL A 303 -25.98 -5.54 -7.47
C VAL A 303 -25.54 -4.29 -8.23
N ILE A 304 -26.47 -3.62 -8.93
CA ILE A 304 -26.17 -2.40 -9.71
C ILE A 304 -25.69 -1.28 -8.81
N SER A 305 -26.19 -1.22 -7.58
CA SER A 305 -25.81 -0.20 -6.61
C SER A 305 -24.41 -0.42 -6.02
N CYS A 306 -23.70 -1.52 -6.28
CA CYS A 306 -22.34 -1.65 -5.74
C CYS A 306 -21.46 -0.49 -6.23
N PRO A 307 -20.92 0.37 -5.34
CA PRO A 307 -20.02 1.46 -5.72
C PRO A 307 -18.59 0.94 -5.97
N CYS A 308 -18.45 -0.33 -6.34
CA CYS A 308 -17.20 -1.06 -6.52
C CYS A 308 -16.18 -0.24 -7.36
N ALA A 309 -16.60 0.31 -8.50
CA ALA A 309 -15.72 1.11 -9.37
C ALA A 309 -15.20 2.40 -8.71
N LEU A 310 -16.05 3.09 -7.94
CA LEU A 310 -15.69 4.32 -7.23
C LEU A 310 -14.72 4.02 -6.07
N VAL A 311 -14.95 2.92 -5.36
CA VAL A 311 -14.09 2.52 -4.24
C VAL A 311 -12.67 2.19 -4.71
N VAL A 312 -12.57 1.55 -5.87
CA VAL A 312 -11.30 1.08 -6.44
C VAL A 312 -10.55 2.19 -7.19
N SER A 313 -11.24 3.15 -7.79
CA SER A 313 -10.60 4.19 -8.62
C SER A 313 -9.61 5.05 -7.85
N ILE A 314 -9.89 5.32 -6.58
CA ILE A 314 -9.07 6.18 -5.72
C ILE A 314 -7.70 5.56 -5.41
N PRO A 315 -7.60 4.37 -4.74
CA PRO A 315 -6.31 3.75 -4.47
C PRO A 315 -5.55 3.44 -5.76
N LEU A 316 -6.25 3.01 -6.81
CA LEU A 316 -5.64 2.76 -8.11
C LEU A 316 -5.02 4.03 -8.71
N GLY A 317 -5.71 5.17 -8.61
CA GLY A 317 -5.20 6.48 -9.03
C GLY A 317 -3.94 6.88 -8.27
N TYR A 318 -3.94 6.77 -6.94
CA TYR A 318 -2.74 7.07 -6.14
C TYR A 318 -1.57 6.15 -6.46
N PHE A 319 -1.79 4.83 -6.50
CA PHE A 319 -0.73 3.88 -6.81
C PHE A 319 -0.22 4.05 -8.24
N GLY A 320 -1.11 4.35 -9.19
CA GLY A 320 -0.73 4.71 -10.56
C GLY A 320 0.15 5.95 -10.62
N GLY A 321 -0.24 7.02 -9.91
CA GLY A 321 0.52 8.27 -9.83
C GLY A 321 1.89 8.12 -9.16
N ILE A 322 1.94 7.44 -8.00
CA ILE A 322 3.19 7.13 -7.30
C ILE A 322 4.10 6.26 -8.18
N GLY A 323 3.53 5.25 -8.84
CA GLY A 323 4.27 4.38 -9.75
C GLY A 323 4.84 5.12 -10.97
N ALA A 324 4.09 6.07 -11.53
CA ALA A 324 4.54 6.90 -12.64
C ALA A 324 5.66 7.87 -12.21
N ALA A 325 5.50 8.55 -11.08
CA ALA A 325 6.51 9.45 -10.52
C ALA A 325 7.81 8.72 -10.18
N SER A 326 7.71 7.51 -9.61
CA SER A 326 8.87 6.67 -9.29
C SER A 326 9.70 6.32 -10.53
N ARG A 327 9.07 6.08 -11.69
CA ARG A 327 9.79 5.85 -12.96
C ARG A 327 10.55 7.09 -13.45
N LEU A 328 10.17 8.28 -13.02
CA LEU A 328 10.85 9.54 -13.30
C LEU A 328 11.86 9.92 -12.20
N GLY A 329 12.14 9.01 -11.25
CA GLY A 329 13.06 9.25 -10.13
C GLY A 329 12.47 10.08 -8.99
N ILE A 330 11.15 10.34 -8.99
CA ILE A 330 10.46 11.09 -7.93
C ILE A 330 9.76 10.11 -6.99
N LEU A 331 10.27 9.99 -5.76
CA LEU A 331 9.74 9.06 -4.77
C LEU A 331 8.72 9.72 -3.84
N PHE A 332 7.45 9.39 -4.02
CA PHE A 332 6.39 9.75 -3.07
C PHE A 332 6.27 8.65 -1.99
N LYS A 333 6.37 9.04 -0.72
CA LYS A 333 6.31 8.12 0.43
C LYS A 333 4.89 7.66 0.79
N GLY A 334 3.86 8.20 0.13
CA GLY A 334 2.46 7.88 0.39
C GLY A 334 1.50 8.74 -0.46
N GLY A 335 0.23 8.33 -0.54
CA GLY A 335 -0.79 9.02 -1.35
C GLY A 335 -1.14 10.42 -0.81
N ASN A 336 -1.07 10.61 0.50
CA ASN A 336 -1.25 11.92 1.15
C ASN A 336 -0.23 12.97 0.67
N TYR A 337 1.01 12.57 0.37
CA TYR A 337 2.03 13.48 -0.17
C TYR A 337 1.75 13.85 -1.63
N LEU A 338 1.15 12.92 -2.39
CA LEU A 338 0.70 13.17 -3.76
C LEU A 338 -0.50 14.13 -3.80
N ASP A 339 -1.37 14.10 -2.80
CA ASP A 339 -2.39 15.14 -2.63
C ASP A 339 -1.77 16.46 -2.20
N ALA A 340 -0.89 16.44 -1.20
CA ALA A 340 -0.31 17.66 -0.64
C ALA A 340 0.41 18.50 -1.70
N ILE A 341 1.13 17.87 -2.64
CA ILE A 341 1.84 18.58 -3.71
C ILE A 341 0.91 19.36 -4.65
N THR A 342 -0.36 18.96 -4.79
CA THR A 342 -1.35 19.69 -5.59
C THR A 342 -1.73 21.05 -4.98
N GLY A 343 -1.56 21.19 -3.66
CA GLY A 343 -1.85 22.43 -2.94
C GLY A 343 -0.61 23.32 -2.70
N ILE A 344 0.58 22.89 -3.14
CA ILE A 344 1.81 23.66 -2.95
C ILE A 344 1.85 24.81 -3.96
N ASN A 345 1.94 26.04 -3.45
CA ASN A 345 2.10 27.25 -4.25
C ASN A 345 3.49 27.89 -4.11
N THR A 346 4.24 27.50 -3.09
CA THR A 346 5.53 28.08 -2.73
C THR A 346 6.51 26.95 -2.46
N VAL A 347 7.66 26.97 -3.11
CA VAL A 347 8.75 26.01 -2.88
C VAL A 347 9.95 26.76 -2.32
N VAL A 348 10.38 26.37 -1.12
CA VAL A 348 11.60 26.88 -0.50
C VAL A 348 12.66 25.79 -0.64
N PHE A 349 13.76 26.11 -1.33
CA PHE A 349 14.86 25.19 -1.53
C PHE A 349 15.93 25.41 -0.47
N ASP A 350 16.44 24.32 0.10
CA ASP A 350 17.71 24.38 0.80
C ASP A 350 18.85 24.62 -0.20
N LYS A 351 19.91 25.30 0.23
CA LYS A 351 21.02 25.64 -0.66
C LYS A 351 21.95 24.44 -0.87
N THR A 352 22.47 23.90 0.23
CA THR A 352 23.55 22.91 0.19
C THR A 352 22.98 21.53 -0.07
N GLY A 353 23.50 20.81 -1.08
CA GLY A 353 23.04 19.44 -1.40
C GLY A 353 21.70 19.35 -2.13
N THR A 354 20.96 20.46 -2.25
CA THR A 354 19.75 20.55 -3.11
C THR A 354 20.01 21.42 -4.34
N LEU A 355 20.39 22.69 -4.16
CA LEU A 355 20.77 23.57 -5.28
C LEU A 355 22.24 23.42 -5.69
N THR A 356 23.09 23.01 -4.76
CA THR A 356 24.52 22.76 -5.00
C THR A 356 24.84 21.27 -4.93
N GLN A 357 25.89 20.84 -5.64
CA GLN A 357 26.35 19.44 -5.62
C GLN A 357 26.93 18.98 -4.27
N GLY A 358 26.93 19.84 -3.24
CA GLY A 358 27.47 19.50 -1.92
C GLY A 358 28.99 19.28 -1.90
N THR A 359 29.68 19.53 -3.02
CA THR A 359 31.14 19.42 -3.15
C THR A 359 31.76 20.80 -3.11
N PHE A 360 32.80 20.98 -2.28
CA PHE A 360 33.61 22.19 -2.30
C PHE A 360 34.57 22.11 -3.50
N GLY A 361 34.10 22.54 -4.66
CA GLY A 361 34.99 22.93 -5.75
C GLY A 361 35.66 24.24 -5.37
N GLY A 362 36.95 24.22 -5.05
CA GLY A 362 37.76 25.41 -4.83
C GLY A 362 37.86 26.23 -6.12
N ALA A 363 36.79 26.95 -6.47
CA ALA A 363 36.82 27.90 -7.56
C ALA A 363 37.56 29.15 -7.07
N VAL A 364 38.89 29.13 -7.22
CA VAL A 364 39.68 30.35 -7.20
C VAL A 364 39.26 31.13 -8.44
N LEU A 365 38.36 32.09 -8.28
CA LEU A 365 38.07 33.05 -9.32
C LEU A 365 39.33 33.89 -9.55
N PRO A 366 39.95 33.86 -10.76
CA PRO A 366 41.02 34.80 -11.04
C PRO A 366 40.44 36.21 -10.94
N TYR A 367 40.99 37.01 -10.03
CA TYR A 367 40.68 38.43 -9.94
C TYR A 367 41.13 39.10 -11.24
N ALA A 368 40.20 39.29 -12.17
CA ALA A 368 40.45 40.09 -13.37
C ALA A 368 40.24 41.57 -13.00
N PRO A 369 41.30 42.41 -12.96
CA PRO A 369 41.12 43.83 -12.75
C PRO A 369 40.28 44.39 -13.91
N ARG A 370 39.08 44.90 -13.61
CA ARG A 370 38.23 45.57 -14.59
C ARG A 370 38.95 46.82 -15.09
N HIS A 371 39.57 46.75 -16.26
CA HIS A 371 39.71 47.94 -17.09
C HIS A 371 38.31 48.33 -17.56
N ILE A 372 37.76 49.38 -16.95
CA ILE A 372 36.56 50.06 -17.41
C ILE A 372 36.88 50.66 -18.78
N ARG A 373 36.62 49.92 -19.86
CA ARG A 373 36.42 50.50 -21.18
C ARG A 373 34.92 50.74 -21.35
N ARG A 374 34.51 52.00 -21.20
CA ARG A 374 33.24 52.48 -21.73
C ARG A 374 33.22 52.17 -23.24
N LYS A 375 32.31 51.28 -23.66
CA LYS A 375 31.80 51.27 -25.02
C LYS A 375 30.28 51.23 -24.96
N THR A 376 29.74 52.44 -25.13
CA THR A 376 28.58 52.83 -25.95
C THR A 376 27.72 51.69 -26.50
N GLY A 377 26.41 51.87 -26.30
CA GLY A 377 25.40 50.83 -26.43
C GLY A 377 25.14 50.31 -27.84
N THR A 378 24.46 49.17 -27.86
CA THR A 378 23.43 48.83 -28.85
C THR A 378 22.49 47.78 -28.26
N ASN A 379 21.20 48.08 -28.36
CA ASN A 379 20.07 47.24 -28.03
C ASN A 379 20.13 45.89 -28.73
N HIS A 380 19.81 44.80 -28.01
CA HIS A 380 19.08 43.69 -28.62
C HIS A 380 18.02 43.11 -27.68
N ARG A 381 16.76 43.34 -28.09
CA ARG A 381 15.54 42.68 -27.61
C ARG A 381 15.65 41.17 -27.83
N PHE A 382 15.35 40.40 -26.78
CA PHE A 382 14.94 39.00 -26.92
C PHE A 382 13.41 38.94 -26.98
N HIS A 383 12.87 38.51 -28.13
CA HIS A 383 11.48 38.05 -28.25
C HIS A 383 11.36 36.66 -27.65
N ARG A 384 10.39 36.47 -26.74
CA ARG A 384 9.87 35.16 -26.32
C ARG A 384 8.71 34.79 -27.26
N THR A 385 8.69 33.54 -27.69
CA THR A 385 7.50 32.77 -28.04
C THR A 385 7.37 31.63 -27.05
#